data_AF-A0A0A7EB10-F1
#
_entry.id   AF-A0A0A7EB10-F1
#
_cell.length_a   1.000
_cell.length_b   1.000
_cell.length_c   1.000
_cell.angle_alpha   90.00
_cell.angle_beta   90.00
_cell.angle_gamma   90.00
#
_symmetry.space_group_name_H-M   'P 1'
#
loop_
_entity.id
_entity.type
_entity.pdbx_description
1 polymer ?
#
loop_
_entity_poly.entity_id
_entity_poly.type
_entity_poly.pdbx_seq_one_letter_code
_entity_poly.pdbx_strand_id
1 'polypeptide(L)'
;MNKVNKQRTQGGFSLVETMVALVVSSFALLGMAAGQLQSLKYASNSFDYTLSLLQANNAVEQTWANLCDLQKGTVAFADVAPASQFNKYTIDFANNFNSDNFRVGVSWSDKRMTDNLANRVEIEASFPDISGSC
;
A
#
# COMPACT_ATOMS: atom_id res chain seq x y z
N MET A 1 -36.65 -47.74 -42.23
CA MET A 1 -35.49 -47.29 -41.44
C MET A 1 -35.98 -46.98 -40.03
N ASN A 2 -35.80 -47.90 -39.07
CA ASN A 2 -36.27 -47.71 -37.68
C ASN A 2 -35.23 -46.95 -36.87
N LYS A 3 -35.59 -45.76 -36.36
CA LYS A 3 -34.79 -45.03 -35.37
C LYS A 3 -35.08 -45.59 -33.98
N VAL A 4 -34.11 -46.30 -33.39
CA VAL A 4 -34.17 -46.73 -31.99
C VAL A 4 -33.96 -45.50 -31.11
N ASN A 5 -35.01 -45.10 -30.40
CA ASN A 5 -34.97 -43.94 -29.51
C ASN A 5 -34.50 -44.39 -28.12
N LYS A 6 -33.21 -44.18 -27.83
CA LYS A 6 -32.59 -44.58 -26.56
C LYS A 6 -33.00 -43.58 -25.47
N GLN A 7 -34.06 -43.90 -24.74
CA GLN A 7 -34.51 -43.11 -23.59
C GLN A 7 -33.40 -43.08 -22.53
N ARG A 8 -32.83 -41.89 -22.26
CA ARG A 8 -31.87 -41.71 -21.17
C ARG A 8 -32.63 -41.66 -19.86
N THR A 9 -32.44 -42.67 -19.01
CA THR A 9 -32.93 -42.66 -17.63
C THR A 9 -32.20 -41.58 -16.84
N GLN A 10 -32.91 -40.54 -16.40
CA GLN A 10 -32.38 -39.57 -15.45
C GLN A 10 -32.48 -40.18 -14.04
N GLY A 11 -31.34 -40.47 -13.43
CA GLY A 11 -31.28 -40.86 -12.01
C GLY A 11 -31.55 -39.63 -11.15
N GLY A 12 -32.48 -39.73 -10.20
CA GLY A 12 -32.71 -38.70 -9.20
C GLY A 12 -31.55 -38.61 -8.21
N PHE A 13 -31.36 -37.43 -7.60
CA PHE A 13 -30.32 -37.21 -6.60
C PHE A 13 -30.63 -37.97 -5.31
N SER A 14 -29.65 -38.69 -4.77
CA SER A 14 -29.76 -39.29 -3.44
C SER A 14 -29.56 -38.22 -2.35
N LEU A 15 -30.24 -38.36 -1.21
CA LEU A 15 -30.11 -37.42 -0.08
C LEU A 15 -28.65 -37.30 0.42
N VAL A 16 -27.92 -38.43 0.45
CA VAL A 16 -26.50 -38.45 0.83
C VAL A 16 -25.65 -37.70 -0.20
N GLU A 17 -25.99 -37.80 -1.49
CA GLU A 17 -25.27 -37.13 -2.57
C GLU A 17 -25.44 -35.60 -2.49
N THR A 18 -26.65 -35.12 -2.19
CA THR A 18 -26.91 -33.70 -1.98
C THR A 18 -26.19 -33.17 -0.75
N MET A 19 -26.16 -33.93 0.35
CA MET A 19 -25.40 -33.55 1.56
C MET A 19 -23.90 -33.43 1.28
N VAL A 20 -23.32 -34.40 0.56
CA VAL A 20 -21.92 -34.35 0.14
C VAL A 20 -21.67 -33.17 -0.80
N ALA A 21 -22.54 -32.92 -1.77
CA ALA A 21 -22.42 -31.81 -2.71
C ALA A 21 -22.46 -30.44 -2.00
N LEU A 22 -23.34 -30.28 -1.00
CA LEU A 22 -23.41 -29.08 -0.18
C LEU A 22 -22.11 -28.87 0.61
N VAL A 23 -21.58 -29.92 1.24
CA VAL A 23 -20.32 -29.85 1.99
C VAL A 23 -19.15 -29.45 1.09
N VAL A 24 -19.02 -30.10 -0.08
CA VAL A 24 -17.96 -29.77 -1.05
C VAL A 24 -18.11 -28.32 -1.56
N SER A 25 -19.33 -27.89 -1.83
CA SER A 25 -19.62 -26.51 -2.28
C SER A 25 -19.28 -25.49 -1.19
N SER A 26 -19.56 -25.78 0.08
CA SER A 26 -19.18 -24.91 1.20
C SER A 26 -17.67 -24.74 1.28
N PHE A 27 -16.89 -25.82 1.17
CA PHE A 27 -15.43 -25.71 1.14
C PHE A 27 -14.92 -24.93 -0.07
N ALA A 28 -15.54 -25.09 -1.25
CA ALA A 28 -15.18 -24.33 -2.44
C ALA A 28 -15.39 -22.82 -2.24
N LEU A 29 -16.53 -22.42 -1.66
CA LEU A 29 -16.83 -21.01 -1.36
C LEU A 29 -15.87 -20.42 -0.33
N LEU A 30 -15.52 -21.18 0.71
CA LEU A 30 -14.54 -20.76 1.72
C LEU A 30 -13.15 -20.57 1.11
N GLY A 31 -12.72 -21.48 0.22
CA GLY A 31 -11.47 -21.35 -0.51
C GLY A 31 -11.44 -20.09 -1.39
N MET A 32 -12.54 -19.79 -2.09
CA MET A 32 -12.66 -18.57 -2.88
C MET A 32 -12.60 -17.31 -2.01
N ALA A 33 -13.32 -17.29 -0.89
CA ALA A 33 -13.33 -16.17 0.05
C ALA A 33 -11.92 -15.90 0.62
N ALA A 34 -11.20 -16.96 1.00
CA ALA A 34 -9.81 -16.85 1.46
C ALA A 34 -8.89 -16.24 0.37
N GLY A 35 -9.08 -16.65 -0.89
CA GLY A 35 -8.35 -16.07 -2.02
C GLY A 35 -8.62 -14.57 -2.19
N GLN A 36 -9.89 -14.15 -2.11
CA GLN A 36 -10.26 -12.73 -2.21
C GLN A 36 -9.67 -11.89 -1.07
N LEU A 37 -9.67 -12.40 0.17
CA LEU A 37 -9.06 -11.72 1.31
C LEU A 37 -7.55 -11.52 1.11
N GLN A 38 -6.85 -12.51 0.54
CA GLN A 38 -5.42 -12.37 0.26
C GLN A 38 -5.16 -11.30 -0.82
N SER A 39 -5.97 -11.25 -1.89
CA SER A 39 -5.88 -10.17 -2.88
C SER A 39 -6.12 -8.79 -2.26
N LEU A 40 -7.09 -8.67 -1.35
CA LEU A 40 -7.36 -7.41 -0.65
C LEU A 40 -6.19 -7.00 0.26
N LYS A 41 -5.53 -7.94 0.92
CA LYS A 41 -4.33 -7.67 1.72
C LYS A 41 -3.23 -7.06 0.86
N TYR A 42 -2.96 -7.60 -0.32
CA TYR A 42 -1.96 -7.04 -1.24
C TYR A 42 -2.36 -5.67 -1.78
N ALA A 43 -3.63 -5.48 -2.17
CA ALA A 43 -4.13 -4.18 -2.62
C ALA A 43 -3.98 -3.11 -1.54
N SER A 44 -4.27 -3.45 -0.28
CA SER A 44 -4.08 -2.55 0.86
C SER A 44 -2.62 -2.17 1.04
N ASN A 45 -1.68 -3.10 0.86
CA ASN A 45 -0.26 -2.80 0.98
C ASN A 45 0.19 -1.86 -0.16
N SER A 46 -0.19 -2.13 -1.40
CA SER A 46 0.10 -1.25 -2.54
C SER A 46 -0.48 0.17 -2.35
N PHE A 47 -1.64 0.27 -1.69
CA PHE A 47 -2.22 1.54 -1.32
C PHE A 47 -1.36 2.30 -0.29
N ASP A 48 -0.85 1.60 0.73
CA ASP A 48 0.05 2.19 1.73
C ASP A 48 1.38 2.65 1.10
N TYR A 49 1.93 1.90 0.14
CA TYR A 49 3.08 2.35 -0.67
C TYR A 49 2.77 3.67 -1.41
N THR A 50 1.62 3.73 -2.08
CA THR A 50 1.20 4.92 -2.85
C THR A 50 1.03 6.13 -1.94
N LEU A 51 0.37 5.96 -0.78
CA LEU A 51 0.20 7.04 0.18
C LEU A 51 1.53 7.47 0.81
N SER A 52 2.44 6.54 1.07
CA SER A 52 3.77 6.84 1.59
C SER A 52 4.58 7.68 0.61
N LEU A 53 4.52 7.34 -0.68
CA LEU A 53 5.16 8.12 -1.74
C LEU A 53 4.56 9.53 -1.84
N LEU A 54 3.23 9.65 -1.80
CA LEU A 54 2.55 10.94 -1.82
C LEU A 54 2.94 11.80 -0.62
N GLN A 55 2.97 11.22 0.58
CA GLN A 55 3.35 11.90 1.81
C GLN A 55 4.82 12.37 1.75
N ALA A 56 5.71 11.56 1.19
CA ALA A 56 7.11 11.93 1.01
C ALA A 56 7.24 13.12 0.05
N ASN A 57 6.55 13.10 -1.10
CA ASN A 57 6.54 14.22 -2.04
C ASN A 57 5.96 15.48 -1.41
N ASN A 58 4.85 15.38 -0.67
CA ASN A 58 4.27 16.51 0.03
C ASN A 58 5.23 17.12 1.07
N ALA A 59 6.05 16.30 1.74
CA ALA A 59 7.08 16.80 2.63
C ALA A 59 8.20 17.55 1.89
N VAL A 60 8.60 17.09 0.70
CA VAL A 60 9.52 17.83 -0.17
C VAL A 60 8.93 19.19 -0.55
N GLU A 61 7.67 19.25 -0.96
CA GLU A 61 6.99 20.50 -1.34
C GLU A 61 6.83 21.47 -0.16
N GLN A 62 6.51 20.97 1.04
CA GLN A 62 6.44 21.81 2.24
C GLN A 62 7.82 22.35 2.65
N THR A 63 8.87 21.55 2.42
CA THR A 63 10.26 22.00 2.61
C THR A 63 10.63 23.06 1.57
N TRP A 64 10.20 22.89 0.32
CA TRP A 64 10.36 23.90 -0.74
C TRP A 64 9.73 25.24 -0.34
N ALA A 65 8.55 25.22 0.26
CA ALA A 65 7.85 26.44 0.68
C ALA A 65 8.66 27.29 1.68
N ASN A 66 9.50 26.66 2.49
CA ASN A 66 10.36 27.30 3.48
C ASN A 66 11.84 27.35 3.05
N LEU A 67 12.14 27.06 1.78
CA LEU A 67 13.50 26.86 1.28
C LEU A 67 14.42 28.05 1.55
N CYS A 68 13.91 29.28 1.38
CA CYS A 68 14.70 30.48 1.61
C CYS A 68 15.16 30.61 3.08
N ASP A 69 14.21 30.46 4.01
CA ASP A 69 14.50 30.63 5.44
C ASP A 69 15.39 29.51 5.95
N LEU A 70 15.26 28.30 5.39
CA LEU A 70 16.13 27.15 5.66
C LEU A 70 17.55 27.37 5.13
N GLN A 71 17.71 27.88 3.90
CA GLN A 71 19.03 28.15 3.31
C GLN A 71 19.74 29.33 3.97
N LYS A 72 19.02 30.36 4.40
CA LYS A 72 19.58 31.49 5.17
C LYS A 72 19.87 31.14 6.63
N GLY A 73 19.37 30.00 7.12
CA GLY A 73 19.49 29.59 8.52
C GLY A 73 18.65 30.44 9.47
N THR A 74 17.63 31.13 8.96
CA THR A 74 16.69 31.94 9.77
C THR A 74 15.81 31.06 10.64
N VAL A 75 15.48 29.86 10.14
CA VAL A 75 14.68 28.84 10.86
C VAL A 75 15.41 27.50 10.87
N ALA A 76 15.30 26.76 11.97
CA ALA A 76 15.82 25.40 12.02
C ALA A 76 14.82 24.46 11.32
N PHE A 77 15.32 23.46 10.60
CA PHE A 77 14.46 22.46 9.95
C PHE A 77 13.53 21.76 10.94
N ALA A 78 13.95 21.55 12.19
CA ALA A 78 13.13 20.94 13.23
C ALA A 78 11.82 21.72 13.52
N ASP A 79 11.81 23.03 13.34
CA ASP A 79 10.65 23.89 13.62
C ASP A 79 9.63 23.89 12.47
N VAL A 80 10.09 23.57 11.25
CA VAL A 80 9.28 23.55 10.02
C VAL A 80 9.23 22.16 9.38
N ALA A 81 9.65 21.12 10.12
CA ALA A 81 9.73 19.76 9.61
C ALA A 81 8.31 19.26 9.25
N PRO A 82 8.09 18.82 8.00
CA PRO A 82 6.81 18.29 7.60
C PRO A 82 6.42 17.08 8.45
N ALA A 83 5.23 17.11 9.03
CA ALA A 83 4.69 16.00 9.79
C ALA A 83 3.87 15.06 8.89
N SER A 84 3.77 13.79 9.31
CA SER A 84 2.81 12.86 8.72
C SER A 84 1.39 13.33 8.96
N GLN A 85 0.54 13.31 7.93
CA GLN A 85 -0.88 13.64 8.07
C GLN A 85 -1.68 12.53 8.75
N PHE A 86 -1.17 11.30 8.77
CA PHE A 86 -1.86 10.15 9.35
C PHE A 86 -0.96 9.40 10.32
N ASN A 87 -1.51 9.07 11.49
CA ASN A 87 -0.78 8.38 12.56
C ASN A 87 -0.27 6.96 12.20
N LYS A 88 -0.71 6.42 11.06
CA LYS A 88 -0.25 5.14 10.51
C LYS A 88 1.17 5.22 9.91
N TYR A 89 1.56 6.40 9.43
CA TYR A 89 2.85 6.60 8.76
C TYR A 89 3.80 7.35 9.67
N THR A 90 5.07 6.94 9.65
CA THR A 90 6.18 7.64 10.28
C THR A 90 7.05 8.21 9.19
N ILE A 91 7.25 9.53 9.21
CA ILE A 91 8.17 10.24 8.33
C ILE A 91 9.49 10.46 9.05
N ASP A 92 10.58 10.29 8.32
CA ASP A 92 11.93 10.56 8.80
C ASP A 92 12.79 11.21 7.72
N PHE A 93 13.80 11.94 8.17
CA PHE A 93 14.68 12.73 7.32
C PHE A 93 16.12 12.30 7.61
N ALA A 94 16.72 11.51 6.71
CA ALA A 94 17.97 10.80 6.99
C ALA A 94 19.16 11.73 7.32
N ASN A 95 19.17 12.93 6.75
CA ASN A 95 20.27 13.90 6.89
C ASN A 95 19.79 15.28 7.38
N ASN A 96 18.62 15.37 8.01
CA ASN A 96 17.89 16.65 8.16
C ASN A 96 17.75 17.37 6.81
N PHE A 97 17.62 18.70 6.80
CA PHE A 97 17.62 19.49 5.57
C PHE A 97 19.03 19.58 4.98
N ASN A 98 19.17 19.13 3.74
CA ASN A 98 20.34 19.32 2.89
C ASN A 98 19.84 19.62 1.47
N SER A 99 20.24 20.76 0.88
CA SER A 99 19.76 21.18 -0.44
C SER A 99 20.17 20.21 -1.55
N ASP A 100 21.31 19.54 -1.44
CA ASP A 100 21.84 18.71 -2.52
C ASP A 100 21.29 17.29 -2.48
N ASN A 101 20.96 16.77 -1.30
CA ASN A 101 20.54 15.39 -1.09
C ASN A 101 19.47 15.22 0.01
N PHE A 102 18.37 15.95 -0.12
CA PHE A 102 17.26 15.86 0.83
C PHE A 102 16.54 14.52 0.69
N ARG A 103 16.72 13.65 1.69
CA ARG A 103 16.13 12.30 1.72
C ARG A 103 14.95 12.25 2.68
N VAL A 104 13.78 11.92 2.13
CA VAL A 104 12.54 11.76 2.87
C VAL A 104 12.15 10.29 2.88
N GLY A 105 12.18 9.68 4.05
CA GLY A 105 11.69 8.33 4.31
C GLY A 105 10.28 8.37 4.88
N VAL A 106 9.41 7.50 4.38
CA VAL A 106 8.09 7.24 4.96
C VAL A 106 7.93 5.75 5.17
N SER A 107 7.63 5.35 6.40
CA SER A 107 7.43 3.96 6.78
C SER A 107 6.05 3.73 7.37
N TRP A 108 5.52 2.52 7.21
CA TRP A 108 4.29 2.07 7.85
C TRP A 108 4.47 0.68 8.45
N SER A 109 3.61 0.35 9.40
CA SER A 109 3.55 -0.98 9.97
C SER A 109 2.24 -1.67 9.56
N ASP A 110 2.36 -2.82 8.89
CA ASP A 110 1.24 -3.72 8.66
C ASP A 110 1.57 -5.13 9.17
N LYS A 111 0.96 -5.51 10.30
CA LYS A 111 1.14 -6.84 10.94
C LYS A 111 0.66 -8.01 10.09
N ARG A 112 -0.07 -7.74 9.00
CA ARG A 112 -0.61 -8.75 8.08
C ARG A 112 0.40 -9.16 7.00
N MET A 113 1.47 -8.38 6.83
CA MET A 113 2.58 -8.64 5.92
C MET A 113 3.75 -9.22 6.75
N THR A 114 4.08 -10.49 6.49
CA THR A 114 5.11 -11.25 7.23
C THR A 114 6.28 -11.64 6.32
N ASP A 115 6.43 -10.92 5.23
CA ASP A 115 7.37 -11.15 4.13
C ASP A 115 8.78 -10.62 4.42
N ASN A 116 9.04 -10.14 5.66
CA ASN A 116 10.32 -9.59 6.13
C ASN A 116 10.87 -8.43 5.26
N LEU A 117 10.04 -7.87 4.39
CA LEU A 117 10.36 -6.70 3.57
C LEU A 117 10.12 -5.43 4.38
N ALA A 118 10.96 -4.42 4.14
CA ALA A 118 10.79 -3.13 4.77
C ALA A 118 9.60 -2.39 4.15
N ASN A 119 8.57 -2.14 4.96
CA ASN A 119 7.43 -1.29 4.61
C ASN A 119 7.84 0.18 4.66
N ARG A 120 8.66 0.60 3.69
CA ARG A 120 9.25 1.93 3.61
C ARG A 120 9.38 2.37 2.16
N VAL A 121 9.06 3.63 1.91
CA VAL A 121 9.39 4.35 0.69
C VAL A 121 10.39 5.43 1.05
N GLU A 122 11.37 5.65 0.19
CA GLU A 122 12.31 6.75 0.34
C GLU A 122 12.49 7.45 -1.00
N ILE A 123 12.46 8.79 -0.95
CA ILE A 123 12.74 9.64 -2.11
C ILE A 123 13.88 10.58 -1.78
N GLU A 124 14.65 10.90 -2.80
CA GLU A 124 15.72 11.90 -2.74
C GLU A 124 15.34 13.07 -3.64
N ALA A 125 15.45 14.27 -3.10
CA ALA A 125 15.22 15.52 -3.80
C ALA A 125 16.44 16.44 -3.68
N SER A 126 16.66 17.25 -4.71
CA SER A 126 17.66 18.32 -4.70
C SER A 126 16.96 19.64 -4.95
N PHE A 127 17.34 20.66 -4.19
CA PHE A 127 16.83 22.01 -4.24
C PHE A 127 17.92 22.95 -4.77
N PRO A 128 17.57 23.93 -5.63
CA PRO A 128 18.53 24.94 -6.06
C PRO A 128 18.94 25.84 -4.89
N ASP A 129 20.17 26.35 -4.92
CA ASP A 129 20.60 27.44 -4.02
C ASP A 129 19.95 28.77 -4.48
N ILE A 130 19.07 29.31 -3.63
CA ILE A 130 18.39 30.59 -3.84
C ILE A 130 18.68 31.59 -2.72
N SER A 131 19.68 31.31 -1.88
CA SER A 131 20.03 32.13 -0.71
C SER A 131 20.29 33.61 -1.03
N GLY A 132 20.81 33.89 -2.23
CA GLY A 132 21.13 35.24 -2.72
C GLY A 132 19.98 36.00 -3.41
N SER A 133 18.88 35.34 -3.77
CA SER A 133 17.76 35.94 -4.52
C SER A 133 16.39 35.75 -3.87
N CYS A 134 16.38 35.40 -2.59
CA CYS A 134 15.21 35.54 -1.75
C CYS A 134 15.37 36.70 -0.76
#